data_AF-A0A9J6ZR13-F1
#
_entry.id   AF-A0A9J6ZR13-F1
#
_cell.length_a   1.000
_cell.length_b   1.000
_cell.length_c   1.000
_cell.angle_alpha   90.00
_cell.angle_beta   90.00
_cell.angle_gamma   90.00
#
_symmetry.space_group_name_H-M   'P 1'
#
loop_
_entity.id
_entity.type
_entity.pdbx_description
1 polymer ?
#
loop_
_entity_poly.entity_id
_entity_poly.type
_entity_poly.pdbx_seq_one_letter_code
_entity_poly.pdbx_strand_id
1 'polypeptide(L)'
;MEKHIQLSETRQFKAIFPNSLNANETLFGGQAMQWMDEVAYITATRFTRQRMFTVNTENIKFLKAVNPDSIVEVVGRIEKAKLVKLNLRVLRLRSKDWNH
;
A
#
# COMPACT_ATOMS: atom_id res chain seq x y z
N MET A 1 21.98 -7.14 7.54
CA MET A 1 20.87 -6.17 7.67
C MET A 1 20.19 -5.88 6.34
N GLU A 2 20.92 -5.35 5.36
CA GLU A 2 20.36 -4.90 4.07
C GLU A 2 19.68 -6.01 3.25
N LYS A 3 20.27 -7.21 3.22
CA LYS A 3 19.64 -8.41 2.64
C LYS A 3 18.30 -8.77 3.30
N HIS A 4 18.18 -8.61 4.62
CA HIS A 4 16.93 -8.88 5.34
C HIS A 4 15.86 -7.83 5.02
N ILE A 5 16.25 -6.57 4.82
CA ILE A 5 15.36 -5.48 4.39
C ILE A 5 14.83 -5.74 2.98
N GLN A 6 15.68 -6.15 2.04
CA GLN A 6 15.25 -6.50 0.69
C GLN A 6 14.30 -7.71 0.70
N LEU A 7 14.63 -8.75 1.47
CA LEU A 7 13.82 -9.96 1.55
C LEU A 7 12.49 -9.77 2.29
N SER A 8 12.30 -8.68 3.01
CA SER A 8 11.03 -8.36 3.69
C SER A 8 10.14 -7.39 2.92
N GLU A 9 10.62 -6.76 1.84
CA GLU A 9 9.81 -5.86 1.01
C GLU A 9 8.53 -6.56 0.54
N THR A 10 7.38 -5.94 0.81
CA THR A 10 6.07 -6.47 0.46
C THR A 10 5.38 -5.54 -0.51
N ARG A 11 4.77 -6.11 -1.54
CA ARG A 11 4.01 -5.38 -2.55
C ARG A 11 2.64 -5.99 -2.68
N GLN A 12 1.62 -5.15 -2.68
CA GLN A 12 0.23 -5.56 -2.86
C GLN A 12 -0.39 -4.71 -3.97
N PHE A 13 -1.06 -5.35 -4.92
CA PHE A 13 -1.76 -4.68 -6.01
C PHE A 13 -3.28 -4.78 -5.76
N LYS A 14 -3.99 -3.66 -5.86
CA LYS A 14 -5.44 -3.58 -5.65
C LYS A 14 -6.09 -2.85 -6.82
N ALA A 15 -7.04 -3.49 -7.48
CA ALA A 15 -7.92 -2.81 -8.42
C ALA A 15 -8.93 -1.96 -7.65
N ILE A 16 -9.23 -0.76 -8.17
CA ILE A 16 -10.20 0.15 -7.57
C ILE A 16 -11.58 -0.13 -8.13
N PHE A 17 -12.44 -0.71 -7.28
CA PHE A 17 -13.84 -1.00 -7.59
C PHE A 17 -14.78 -0.02 -6.88
N PRO A 18 -16.06 0.10 -7.30
CA PRO A 18 -17.02 1.04 -6.72
C PRO A 18 -17.17 0.95 -5.20
N ASN A 19 -17.06 -0.25 -4.63
CA ASN A 19 -17.13 -0.48 -3.17
C ASN A 19 -15.95 0.14 -2.38
N SER A 20 -14.89 0.55 -3.06
CA SER A 20 -13.69 1.16 -2.47
C SER A 20 -13.73 2.69 -2.55
N LEU A 21 -14.77 3.27 -3.16
CA LEU A 21 -14.89 4.70 -3.41
C LEU A 21 -15.61 5.42 -2.27
N ASN A 22 -15.36 6.72 -2.19
CA ASN A 22 -16.13 7.65 -1.37
C ASN A 22 -17.22 8.37 -2.21
N ALA A 23 -17.99 9.26 -1.57
CA ALA A 23 -19.05 10.04 -2.24
C ALA A 23 -18.56 10.97 -3.38
N ASN A 24 -17.25 11.21 -3.48
CA ASN A 24 -16.62 11.98 -4.56
C ASN A 24 -16.08 11.08 -5.67
N GLU A 25 -16.51 9.81 -5.75
CA GLU A 25 -16.11 8.83 -6.77
C GLU A 25 -14.59 8.59 -6.85
N THR A 26 -13.89 8.77 -5.74
CA THR A 26 -12.44 8.52 -5.61
C THR A 26 -12.17 7.55 -4.49
N LEU A 27 -11.00 6.89 -4.50
CA LEU A 27 -10.61 5.94 -3.45
C LEU A 27 -10.83 6.55 -2.07
N PHE A 28 -11.62 5.87 -1.25
CA PHE A 28 -11.82 6.25 0.13
C PHE A 28 -10.50 6.16 0.89
N GLY A 29 -10.08 7.25 1.55
CA GLY A 29 -8.82 7.30 2.29
C GLY A 29 -8.73 6.22 3.37
N GLY A 30 -9.84 5.87 4.02
CA GLY A 30 -9.90 4.76 4.98
C GLY A 30 -9.55 3.41 4.35
N GLN A 31 -10.01 3.17 3.12
CA GLN A 31 -9.69 1.94 2.40
C GLN A 31 -8.19 1.85 2.05
N ALA A 32 -7.60 2.98 1.63
CA ALA A 32 -6.17 3.06 1.39
C ALA A 32 -5.35 2.83 2.67
N MET A 33 -5.79 3.37 3.81
CA MET A 33 -5.15 3.17 5.12
C MET A 33 -5.22 1.71 5.58
N GLN A 34 -6.33 1.03 5.33
CA GLN A 34 -6.45 -0.39 5.63
C GLN A 34 -5.42 -1.23 4.86
N TRP A 35 -5.25 -0.98 3.55
CA TRP A 35 -4.25 -1.70 2.75
C TRP A 35 -2.81 -1.36 3.17
N MET A 36 -2.56 -0.10 3.56
CA MET A 36 -1.29 0.31 4.14
C MET A 36 -0.93 -0.51 5.37
N ASP A 37 -1.86 -0.62 6.34
CA ASP A 37 -1.64 -1.35 7.58
C ASP A 37 -1.39 -2.85 7.33
N GLU A 38 -2.15 -3.46 6.43
CA GLU A 38 -1.95 -4.85 6.01
C GLU A 38 -0.53 -5.10 5.48
N VAL A 39 -0.08 -4.25 4.54
CA VAL A 39 1.27 -4.35 3.96
C VAL A 39 2.35 -4.06 5.00
N ALA A 40 2.10 -3.13 5.94
CA ALA A 40 3.03 -2.82 7.02
C ALA A 40 3.25 -4.02 7.94
N TYR A 41 2.15 -4.66 8.36
CA TYR A 41 2.16 -5.84 9.21
C TYR A 41 2.96 -6.97 8.56
N ILE A 42 2.67 -7.30 7.29
CA ILE A 42 3.36 -8.37 6.56
C ILE A 42 4.86 -8.06 6.42
N THR A 43 5.20 -6.81 6.06
CA THR A 43 6.59 -6.36 5.92
C THR A 43 7.36 -6.49 7.23
N ALA A 44 6.77 -6.02 8.34
CA ALA A 44 7.38 -6.08 9.66
C ALA A 44 7.57 -7.52 10.13
N THR A 45 6.53 -8.36 10.03
CA THR A 45 6.61 -9.77 10.43
C THR A 45 7.60 -10.56 9.58
N ARG A 46 7.72 -10.30 8.27
CA ARG A 46 8.77 -10.92 7.43
C ARG A 46 10.17 -10.52 7.86
N PHE A 47 10.36 -9.28 8.28
CA PHE A 47 11.65 -8.77 8.74
C PHE A 47 12.04 -9.32 10.11
N THR A 48 11.12 -9.29 11.08
CA THR A 48 11.39 -9.67 12.48
C THR A 48 11.21 -11.16 12.74
N ARG A 49 10.44 -11.86 11.90
CA ARG A 49 9.94 -13.23 12.12
C ARG A 49 9.14 -13.39 13.42
N GLN A 50 8.47 -12.32 13.82
CA GLN A 50 7.67 -12.25 15.04
C GLN A 50 6.31 -11.61 14.76
N ARG A 51 5.36 -11.80 15.69
CA ARG A 51 4.08 -11.10 15.65
C ARG A 51 4.32 -9.62 15.92
N MET A 52 3.86 -8.77 15.01
CA MET A 52 4.02 -7.31 15.11
C MET A 52 2.66 -6.64 15.33
N PHE A 53 2.69 -5.41 15.81
CA PHE A 53 1.49 -4.59 15.99
C PHE A 53 1.79 -3.15 15.56
N THR A 54 0.79 -2.47 15.00
CA THR A 54 0.89 -1.06 14.65
C THR A 54 0.74 -0.23 15.92
N VAL A 55 1.78 0.55 16.24
CA VAL A 55 1.80 1.41 17.44
C VAL A 55 1.35 2.82 17.10
N ASN A 56 1.86 3.37 16.00
CA ASN A 56 1.51 4.70 15.51
C ASN A 56 1.62 4.74 13.98
N THR A 57 0.89 5.66 13.35
CA THR A 57 1.07 6.04 11.96
C THR A 57 1.27 7.54 11.86
N GLU A 58 2.32 7.96 11.15
CA GLU A 58 2.69 9.37 11.02
C GLU A 58 2.79 9.77 9.55
N ASN A 59 2.59 11.05 9.25
CA ASN A 59 2.86 11.65 7.94
C ASN A 59 2.06 11.06 6.76
N ILE A 60 0.84 10.57 6.98
CA ILE A 60 -0.05 10.16 5.88
C ILE A 60 -0.43 11.38 5.04
N LYS A 61 -0.13 11.35 3.74
CA LYS A 61 -0.49 12.42 2.79
C LYS A 61 -1.13 11.83 1.54
N PHE A 62 -2.37 12.22 1.28
CA PHE A 62 -3.06 11.90 0.02
C PHE A 62 -2.77 12.99 -1.01
N LEU A 63 -1.75 12.78 -1.82
CA LEU A 63 -1.27 13.80 -2.76
C LEU A 63 -2.10 13.92 -4.04
N LYS A 64 -2.79 12.83 -4.43
CA LYS A 64 -3.60 12.76 -5.66
C LYS A 64 -4.81 11.87 -5.44
N ALA A 65 -5.93 12.27 -6.03
CA ALA A 65 -7.12 11.43 -6.12
C ALA A 65 -6.83 10.16 -6.94
N VAL A 66 -7.43 9.05 -6.53
CA VAL A 66 -7.36 7.77 -7.22
C VAL A 66 -8.74 7.47 -7.77
N ASN A 67 -8.85 7.40 -9.09
CA ASN A 67 -10.11 7.20 -9.78
C ASN A 67 -10.44 5.70 -9.91
N PRO A 68 -11.69 5.34 -10.26
CA PRO A 68 -12.06 3.99 -10.66
C PRO A 68 -11.22 3.51 -11.85
N ASP A 69 -11.22 2.20 -12.08
CA ASP A 69 -10.48 1.55 -13.18
C ASP A 69 -8.96 1.79 -13.14
N SER A 70 -8.42 2.05 -11.94
CA SER A 70 -6.99 2.10 -11.69
C SER A 70 -6.55 0.93 -10.82
N ILE A 71 -5.24 0.65 -10.84
CA ILE A 71 -4.60 -0.27 -9.90
C ILE A 71 -3.75 0.56 -8.95
N VAL A 72 -3.79 0.23 -7.68
CA VAL A 72 -2.88 0.79 -6.68
C VAL A 72 -1.87 -0.28 -6.29
N GLU A 73 -0.59 0.07 -6.35
CA GLU A 73 0.51 -0.70 -5.78
C GLU A 73 0.84 -0.10 -4.41
N VAL A 74 0.68 -0.90 -3.35
CA VAL A 74 1.10 -0.57 -1.99
C VAL A 74 2.42 -1.29 -1.72
N VAL A 75 3.47 -0.54 -1.43
CA VAL A 75 4.83 -1.06 -1.19
C VAL A 75 5.27 -0.76 0.24
N GLY A 76 5.57 -1.79 1.01
CA GLY A 76 6.14 -1.68 2.35
C GLY A 76 7.61 -2.07 2.37
N ARG A 77 8.44 -1.23 3.00
CA ARG A 77 9.88 -1.46 3.16
C ARG A 77 10.35 -1.07 4.55
N ILE A 78 11.27 -1.83 5.12
CA ILE A 78 11.93 -1.47 6.38
C ILE A 78 12.91 -0.32 6.14
N GLU A 79 12.74 0.80 6.84
CA GLU A 79 13.67 1.94 6.76
C GLU A 79 14.75 1.84 7.84
N LYS A 80 14.32 1.52 9.07
CA LYS A 80 15.18 1.18 10.22
C LYS A 80 14.54 0.02 10.95
N ALA A 81 15.27 -0.69 11.81
CA ALA A 81 14.76 -1.88 12.50
C ALA A 81 13.45 -1.68 13.32
N LYS A 82 13.02 -0.43 13.53
CA LYS A 82 11.79 -0.05 14.24
C LYS A 82 10.69 0.55 13.36
N LEU A 83 10.98 0.90 12.10
CA LEU A 83 10.04 1.63 11.24
C LEU A 83 9.86 0.93 9.88
N VAL A 84 8.59 0.76 9.51
CA VAL A 84 8.17 0.41 8.16
C VAL A 84 7.78 1.69 7.43
N LYS A 85 8.39 1.92 6.27
CA LYS A 85 8.01 2.98 5.35
C LYS A 85 7.08 2.41 4.29
N LEU A 86 5.94 3.06 4.12
CA LEU A 86 4.92 2.67 3.15
C LEU A 86 4.89 3.70 2.02
N ASN A 87 4.74 3.22 0.80
CA ASN A 87 4.50 4.06 -0.37
C ASN A 87 3.33 3.48 -1.17
N LEU A 88 2.35 4.31 -1.47
CA LEU A 88 1.29 3.97 -2.42
C LEU A 88 1.60 4.63 -3.76
N ARG A 89 1.59 3.81 -4.80
CA ARG A 89 1.75 4.23 -6.18
C ARG A 89 0.48 3.89 -6.93
N VAL A 90 0.00 4.82 -7.72
CA VAL A 90 -1.14 4.59 -8.61
C VAL A 90 -0.60 4.15 -9.96
N LEU A 91 -0.95 2.93 -10.36
CA LEU A 91 -0.74 2.40 -11.69
C LEU A 91 -2.04 2.60 -12.48
N ARG A 92 -2.01 3.52 -13.44
CA ARG A 92 -3.18 3.76 -14.29
C ARG A 92 -3.25 2.65 -15.33
N LEU A 93 -4.34 1.89 -15.33
CA LEU A 93 -4.68 1.04 -16.46
C LEU A 93 -5.07 1.94 -17.63
N ARG A 94 -4.43 1.78 -18.79
CA ARG A 94 -4.89 2.47 -20.01
C ARG A 94 -5.87 1.55 -20.71
N SER A 95 -6.95 2.11 -21.25
CA SER A 95 -7.93 1.39 -22.07
C SER A 95 -7.29 0.63 -23.25
N LYS A 96 -6.08 1.02 -23.70
CA LYS A 96 -5.31 0.32 -24.74
C LYS A 96 -4.68 -1.01 -24.29
N ASP A 97 -4.64 -1.30 -23.00
CA ASP A 97 -3.99 -2.51 -22.46
C ASP A 97 -4.89 -3.77 -22.55
N TRP A 98 -6.16 -3.59 -22.96
CA TRP A 98 -7.19 -4.65 -23.02
C TRP A 98 -7.53 -5.13 -24.42
N ASN A 99 -6.99 -4.52 -25.47
CA ASN A 99 -7.22 -4.97 -26.85
C ASN A 99 -6.13 -5.98 -27.24
N HIS A 100 -6.43 -7.26 -27.05
CA HIS A 100 -5.82 -8.37 -27.80
C HIS A 100 -6.84 -8.88 -28.82
#